data_AF-A0A1E7N113-F1
#
_entry.id   AF-A0A1E7N113-F1
#
_cell.length_a   1.000
_cell.length_b   1.000
_cell.length_c   1.000
_cell.angle_alpha   90.00
_cell.angle_beta   90.00
_cell.angle_gamma   90.00
#
_symmetry.space_group_name_H-M   'P 1'
#
loop_
_entity.id
_entity.type
_entity.pdbx_description
1 polymer ?
#
loop_
_entity_poly.entity_id
_entity_poly.type
_entity_poly.pdbx_seq_one_letter_code
_entity_poly.pdbx_strand_id
1 'polypeptide(L)'
;MPAPARGAIAIAAAVLLAAAAGCSSGGGHTAKDGSHSKDGAHGSAPAAAGDAAQPAPAKIVTGPGPKSSYDAQPQPAAGSCHYHYTADKQPLPDPNCTPGAISPAVNQGNINDTICKPGGYTSTIRPPANITGKEKAENAKSYGYTGPMGDAEYDHLISLQLGGDPNDPRNLWIQPPSPGHVPGKGPNNPKDSVETHLHTAICKGQVTLTAVQQAIATDWTTAEVKLGISKGATAAPTAEADADGD
;
A
#
# COMPACT_ATOMS: atom_id res chain seq x y z
N MET A 1 25.40 -4.59 -45.22
CA MET A 1 25.09 -5.94 -44.72
C MET A 1 26.20 -6.86 -45.20
N PRO A 2 26.94 -7.50 -44.28
CA PRO A 2 26.50 -8.81 -43.78
C PRO A 2 26.61 -8.95 -42.25
N ALA A 3 25.68 -9.72 -41.67
CA ALA A 3 25.87 -10.37 -40.37
C ALA A 3 26.53 -11.74 -40.60
N PRO A 4 27.36 -12.24 -39.66
CA PRO A 4 26.88 -13.26 -38.71
C PRO A 4 27.58 -13.08 -37.32
N ALA A 5 27.36 -13.81 -36.24
CA ALA A 5 26.81 -15.13 -36.02
C ALA A 5 26.23 -15.21 -34.58
N ARG A 6 25.24 -16.07 -34.41
CA ARG A 6 24.66 -16.46 -33.12
C ARG A 6 25.63 -17.40 -32.39
N GLY A 7 26.03 -17.02 -31.17
CA GLY A 7 26.66 -17.93 -30.20
C GLY A 7 25.66 -18.26 -29.10
N ALA A 8 25.14 -19.48 -29.11
CA ALA A 8 24.40 -20.05 -27.99
C ALA A 8 25.40 -20.81 -27.10
N ILE A 9 25.48 -20.46 -25.83
CA ILE A 9 26.13 -21.29 -24.81
C ILE A 9 25.13 -21.45 -23.67
N ALA A 10 24.56 -22.65 -23.58
CA ALA A 10 23.83 -23.15 -22.44
C ALA A 10 24.79 -23.99 -21.60
N ILE A 11 25.01 -23.66 -20.32
CA ILE A 11 25.62 -24.59 -19.37
C ILE A 11 24.98 -24.45 -17.99
N ALA A 12 24.28 -25.53 -17.64
CA ALA A 12 24.11 -26.19 -16.33
C ALA A 12 23.67 -25.40 -15.09
N ALA A 13 22.47 -25.75 -14.65
CA ALA A 13 22.02 -25.65 -13.27
C ALA A 13 22.86 -26.56 -12.34
N ALA A 14 23.27 -26.04 -11.19
CA ALA A 14 23.71 -26.84 -10.05
C ALA A 14 22.78 -26.55 -8.87
N VAL A 15 21.94 -27.53 -8.57
CA VAL A 15 21.11 -27.61 -7.38
C VAL A 15 21.98 -28.16 -6.25
N LEU A 16 22.09 -27.44 -5.14
CA LEU A 16 22.62 -27.97 -3.88
C LEU A 16 21.54 -27.84 -2.81
N LEU A 17 20.92 -28.98 -2.49
CA LEU A 17 20.18 -29.19 -1.25
C LEU A 17 21.18 -29.32 -0.10
N ALA A 18 20.95 -28.60 0.99
CA ALA A 18 21.42 -28.99 2.31
C ALA A 18 20.33 -28.66 3.33
N ALA A 19 19.67 -29.71 3.82
CA ALA A 19 18.82 -29.68 5.00
C ALA A 19 19.69 -29.89 6.24
N ALA A 20 19.47 -29.11 7.29
CA ALA A 20 19.90 -29.45 8.63
C ALA A 20 18.78 -29.09 9.62
N ALA A 21 18.25 -30.15 10.25
CA ALA A 21 17.35 -30.10 11.38
C ALA A 21 18.11 -29.67 12.64
N GLY A 22 17.42 -28.96 13.55
CA GLY A 22 17.89 -28.70 14.90
C GLY A 22 16.71 -28.40 15.81
N CYS A 23 16.30 -29.40 16.59
CA CYS A 23 15.37 -29.27 17.72
C CYS A 23 16.11 -29.43 19.05
N SER A 24 15.52 -28.81 20.07
CA SER A 24 15.56 -29.14 21.51
C SER A 24 16.62 -28.54 22.46
N SER A 25 16.08 -27.71 23.36
CA SER A 25 15.88 -27.94 24.80
C SER A 25 17.04 -27.83 25.81
N GLY A 26 16.72 -27.16 26.93
CA GLY A 26 17.39 -27.26 28.24
C GLY A 26 18.03 -25.95 28.69
N GLY A 27 17.91 -25.47 29.93
CA GLY A 27 17.28 -25.97 31.14
C GLY A 27 17.26 -24.84 32.19
N GLY A 28 16.41 -24.98 33.21
CA GLY A 28 16.27 -24.00 34.29
C GLY A 28 17.19 -24.27 35.48
N HIS A 29 17.24 -23.32 36.42
CA HIS A 29 17.60 -23.45 37.85
C HIS A 29 17.02 -22.22 38.58
N THR A 30 15.94 -22.34 39.37
CA THR A 30 15.85 -22.57 40.84
C THR A 30 16.38 -21.45 41.76
N ALA A 31 15.46 -20.80 42.49
CA ALA A 31 15.55 -20.41 43.92
C ALA A 31 14.14 -19.93 44.38
N LYS A 32 13.37 -20.74 45.11
CA LYS A 32 13.22 -20.86 46.58
C LYS A 32 12.63 -19.66 47.33
N ASP A 33 11.37 -19.87 47.72
CA ASP A 33 10.71 -19.74 49.02
C ASP A 33 10.74 -18.44 49.84
N GLY A 34 9.53 -17.94 50.12
CA GLY A 34 9.22 -16.99 51.20
C GLY A 34 7.70 -16.90 51.40
N SER A 35 7.20 -17.61 52.40
CA SER A 35 5.77 -17.77 52.77
C SER A 35 5.24 -16.61 53.61
N HIS A 36 3.98 -16.19 53.37
CA HIS A 36 2.86 -16.11 54.33
C HIS A 36 1.86 -14.93 54.13
N SER A 37 0.60 -15.34 53.86
CA SER A 37 -0.67 -14.86 54.43
C SER A 37 -1.28 -13.51 53.97
N LYS A 38 -2.46 -13.54 53.33
CA LYS A 38 -3.81 -13.42 53.95
C LYS A 38 -4.91 -13.20 52.89
N ASP A 39 -6.11 -13.62 53.26
CA ASP A 39 -7.37 -13.70 52.52
C ASP A 39 -7.88 -12.38 51.90
N GLY A 40 -8.66 -12.49 50.82
CA GLY A 40 -9.49 -11.39 50.32
C GLY A 40 -10.03 -11.63 48.90
N ALA A 41 -11.26 -12.11 48.81
CA ALA A 41 -11.96 -12.38 47.56
C ALA A 41 -12.50 -11.11 46.87
N HIS A 42 -12.69 -11.26 45.55
CA HIS A 42 -13.62 -10.54 44.66
C HIS A 42 -13.28 -9.11 44.19
N GLY A 43 -12.84 -9.06 42.93
CA GLY A 43 -12.91 -7.89 42.06
C GLY A 43 -12.41 -8.27 40.67
N SER A 44 -13.24 -8.94 39.87
CA SER A 44 -12.92 -9.22 38.46
C SER A 44 -12.78 -7.89 37.72
N ALA A 45 -11.55 -7.47 37.49
CA ALA A 45 -11.24 -6.38 36.56
C ALA A 45 -11.59 -6.85 35.14
N PRO A 46 -12.24 -6.02 34.29
CA PRO A 46 -12.40 -6.37 32.90
C PRO A 46 -11.02 -6.45 32.26
N ALA A 47 -10.74 -7.58 31.62
CA ALA A 47 -9.57 -7.74 30.77
C ALA A 47 -9.58 -6.62 29.73
N ALA A 48 -8.46 -5.91 29.63
CA ALA A 48 -8.20 -4.97 28.56
C ALA A 48 -8.53 -5.66 27.22
N ALA A 49 -9.36 -4.99 26.41
CA ALA A 49 -9.62 -5.41 25.04
C ALA A 49 -8.29 -5.62 24.35
N GLY A 50 -7.99 -6.88 24.03
CA GLY A 50 -6.81 -7.23 23.26
C GLY A 50 -6.87 -6.49 21.94
N ASP A 51 -5.76 -5.86 21.60
CA ASP A 51 -5.48 -5.27 20.31
C ASP A 51 -5.91 -6.29 19.23
N ALA A 52 -7.02 -5.98 18.54
CA ALA A 52 -7.50 -6.84 17.48
C ALA A 52 -6.44 -6.80 16.39
N ALA A 53 -5.62 -7.86 16.31
CA ALA A 53 -4.58 -7.98 15.32
C ALA A 53 -5.18 -7.69 13.95
N GLN A 54 -4.75 -6.58 13.34
CA GLN A 54 -5.13 -6.21 11.99
C GLN A 54 -4.84 -7.41 11.08
N PRO A 55 -5.77 -7.82 10.20
CA PRO A 55 -5.50 -8.88 9.24
C PRO A 55 -4.22 -8.55 8.47
N ALA A 56 -3.37 -9.55 8.27
CA ALA A 56 -2.16 -9.38 7.48
C ALA A 56 -2.51 -8.76 6.12
N PRO A 57 -1.74 -7.79 5.62
CA PRO A 57 -2.06 -7.13 4.36
C PRO A 57 -2.15 -8.18 3.25
N ALA A 58 -3.20 -8.09 2.45
CA ALA A 58 -3.33 -8.91 1.27
C ALA A 58 -2.11 -8.70 0.35
N LYS A 59 -1.64 -9.76 -0.28
CA LYS A 59 -0.44 -9.69 -1.12
C LYS A 59 -0.71 -8.78 -2.32
N ILE A 60 -0.03 -7.63 -2.38
CA ILE A 60 -0.04 -6.73 -3.54
C ILE A 60 0.32 -7.54 -4.80
N VAL A 61 -0.52 -7.44 -5.82
CA VAL A 61 -0.34 -8.14 -7.09
C VAL A 61 0.26 -7.23 -8.15
N THR A 62 0.85 -7.79 -9.20
CA THR A 62 1.20 -7.03 -10.40
C THR A 62 0.01 -7.04 -11.36
N GLY A 63 -0.45 -5.85 -11.75
CA GLY A 63 -1.55 -5.67 -12.69
C GLY A 63 -1.09 -5.69 -14.16
N PRO A 64 -2.00 -5.45 -15.11
CA PRO A 64 -1.71 -5.40 -16.54
C PRO A 64 -0.85 -4.19 -16.97
N GLY A 65 -0.83 -3.13 -16.18
CA GLY A 65 -0.21 -1.85 -16.50
C GLY A 65 -1.03 -0.97 -17.43
N PRO A 66 -0.46 0.19 -17.81
CA PRO A 66 -1.11 1.13 -18.71
C PRO A 66 -1.32 0.54 -20.11
N LYS A 67 -2.45 0.91 -20.73
CA LYS A 67 -2.84 0.47 -22.07
C LYS A 67 -3.07 1.67 -22.98
N SER A 68 -2.93 1.48 -24.29
CA SER A 68 -3.30 2.48 -25.31
C SER A 68 -4.81 2.73 -25.38
N SER A 69 -5.61 1.77 -24.93
CA SER A 69 -7.06 1.86 -24.79
C SER A 69 -7.52 1.06 -23.58
N TYR A 70 -8.60 1.51 -22.94
CA TYR A 70 -9.18 0.86 -21.76
C TYR A 70 -10.60 0.40 -22.03
N ASP A 71 -10.89 -0.79 -21.52
CA ASP A 71 -12.24 -1.32 -21.39
C ASP A 71 -12.62 -1.34 -19.91
N ALA A 72 -13.91 -1.16 -19.62
CA ALA A 72 -14.42 -1.26 -18.26
C ALA A 72 -14.18 -2.66 -17.69
N GLN A 73 -13.52 -2.72 -16.53
CA GLN A 73 -13.24 -3.97 -15.85
C GLN A 73 -14.45 -4.44 -15.03
N PRO A 74 -14.67 -5.77 -14.95
CA PRO A 74 -15.69 -6.33 -14.07
C PRO A 74 -15.37 -5.97 -12.63
N GLN A 75 -16.41 -5.59 -11.89
CA GLN A 75 -16.33 -5.32 -10.46
C GLN A 75 -16.82 -6.52 -9.65
N PRO A 76 -16.44 -6.64 -8.37
CA PRO A 76 -16.97 -7.70 -7.49
C PRO A 76 -18.50 -7.68 -7.43
N ALA A 77 -19.10 -8.82 -7.08
CA ALA A 77 -20.55 -8.93 -7.00
C ALA A 77 -21.16 -7.91 -6.02
N ALA A 78 -22.41 -7.49 -6.24
CA ALA A 78 -23.08 -6.55 -5.37
C ALA A 78 -23.13 -7.07 -3.92
N GLY A 79 -22.77 -6.21 -2.95
CA GLY A 79 -22.71 -6.54 -1.53
C GLY A 79 -21.60 -7.52 -1.10
N SER A 80 -20.65 -7.84 -1.99
CA SER A 80 -19.55 -8.77 -1.67
C SER A 80 -18.32 -8.11 -1.05
N CYS A 81 -18.23 -6.78 -1.03
CA CYS A 81 -17.12 -6.03 -0.44
C CYS A 81 -17.56 -5.26 0.79
N HIS A 82 -16.67 -5.16 1.76
CA HIS A 82 -16.95 -4.49 3.03
C HIS A 82 -15.91 -3.43 3.37
N TYR A 83 -16.36 -2.22 3.67
CA TYR A 83 -15.48 -1.19 4.22
C TYR A 83 -14.95 -1.61 5.58
N HIS A 84 -13.70 -1.28 5.81
CA HIS A 84 -13.12 -1.21 7.14
C HIS A 84 -12.92 0.25 7.52
N TYR A 85 -12.72 0.49 8.81
CA TYR A 85 -12.48 1.83 9.32
C TYR A 85 -11.40 1.80 10.37
N THR A 86 -10.54 2.82 10.35
CA THR A 86 -9.61 3.11 11.43
C THR A 86 -10.36 3.55 12.69
N ALA A 87 -9.64 3.70 13.80
CA ALA A 87 -10.20 4.19 15.06
C ALA A 87 -10.85 5.58 14.93
N ASP A 88 -10.25 6.48 14.13
CA ASP A 88 -10.75 7.81 13.82
C ASP A 88 -11.77 7.84 12.66
N LYS A 89 -12.25 6.67 12.23
CA LYS A 89 -13.29 6.48 11.22
C LYS A 89 -12.90 6.84 9.78
N GLN A 90 -11.61 6.84 9.48
CA GLN A 90 -11.15 6.91 8.09
C GLN A 90 -11.52 5.61 7.35
N PRO A 91 -12.05 5.70 6.12
CA PRO A 91 -12.40 4.52 5.36
C PRO A 91 -11.16 3.80 4.81
N LEU A 92 -11.21 2.47 4.86
CA LEU A 92 -10.27 1.55 4.24
C LEU A 92 -11.06 0.55 3.36
N PRO A 93 -10.52 0.10 2.22
CA PRO A 93 -11.20 -0.88 1.38
C PRO A 93 -11.21 -2.27 2.01
N ASP A 94 -12.03 -3.16 1.47
CA ASP A 94 -11.97 -4.59 1.77
C ASP A 94 -10.67 -5.17 1.19
N PRO A 95 -9.76 -5.74 2.00
CA PRO A 95 -8.50 -6.30 1.49
C PRO A 95 -8.71 -7.51 0.58
N ASN A 96 -9.89 -8.16 0.58
CA ASN A 96 -10.20 -9.24 -0.35
C ASN A 96 -10.67 -8.73 -1.71
N CYS A 97 -11.39 -7.60 -1.75
CA CYS A 97 -11.82 -6.99 -3.01
C CYS A 97 -10.74 -6.11 -3.63
N THR A 98 -10.01 -5.36 -2.80
CA THR A 98 -8.99 -4.40 -3.22
C THR A 98 -7.69 -4.67 -2.48
N PRO A 99 -6.99 -5.80 -2.78
CA PRO A 99 -5.70 -6.12 -2.15
C PRO A 99 -4.54 -5.22 -2.58
N GLY A 100 -4.75 -4.37 -3.59
CA GLY A 100 -3.74 -3.52 -4.22
C GLY A 100 -3.10 -4.18 -5.43
N ALA A 101 -2.92 -3.42 -6.50
CA ALA A 101 -2.16 -3.86 -7.67
C ALA A 101 -1.19 -2.76 -8.14
N ILE A 102 0.05 -3.16 -8.45
CA ILE A 102 1.09 -2.27 -8.97
C ILE A 102 1.22 -2.41 -10.49
N SER A 103 1.61 -1.32 -11.14
CA SER A 103 1.88 -1.29 -12.57
C SER A 103 3.25 -1.92 -12.88
N PRO A 104 3.36 -2.89 -13.80
CA PRO A 104 4.64 -3.42 -14.25
C PRO A 104 5.51 -2.38 -14.98
N ALA A 105 4.93 -1.24 -15.38
CA ALA A 105 5.67 -0.15 -16.02
C ALA A 105 6.49 0.69 -15.02
N VAL A 106 6.27 0.55 -13.71
CA VAL A 106 6.96 1.30 -12.67
C VAL A 106 7.73 0.35 -11.77
N ASN A 107 9.03 0.58 -11.63
CA ASN A 107 9.90 -0.13 -10.70
C ASN A 107 10.95 0.83 -10.14
N GLN A 108 11.67 0.41 -9.10
CA GLN A 108 12.65 1.26 -8.42
C GLN A 108 13.73 1.83 -9.37
N GLY A 109 14.13 1.07 -10.39
CA GLY A 109 15.17 1.46 -11.33
C GLY A 109 14.73 2.50 -12.36
N ASN A 110 13.42 2.70 -12.56
CA ASN A 110 12.89 3.61 -13.58
C ASN A 110 11.98 4.72 -13.02
N ILE A 111 12.00 4.98 -11.71
CA ILE A 111 11.15 6.00 -11.10
C ILE A 111 11.37 7.39 -11.70
N ASN A 112 12.59 7.72 -12.12
CA ASN A 112 12.93 9.02 -12.73
C ASN A 112 12.37 9.19 -14.15
N ASP A 113 12.10 8.09 -14.85
CA ASP A 113 11.46 8.09 -16.17
C ASP A 113 9.93 7.93 -16.08
N THR A 114 9.43 7.62 -14.88
CA THR A 114 8.00 7.37 -14.60
C THR A 114 7.50 8.33 -13.53
N ILE A 115 7.23 7.86 -12.31
CA ILE A 115 6.52 8.61 -11.28
C ILE A 115 7.22 9.90 -10.85
N CYS A 116 8.54 9.99 -10.94
CA CYS A 116 9.35 11.18 -10.60
C CYS A 116 9.73 12.03 -11.82
N LYS A 117 9.22 11.68 -13.01
CA LYS A 117 9.53 12.39 -14.26
C LYS A 117 9.02 13.84 -14.22
N PRO A 118 9.88 14.83 -14.56
CA PRO A 118 9.44 16.21 -14.77
C PRO A 118 8.32 16.30 -15.82
N GLY A 119 7.32 17.14 -15.56
CA GLY A 119 6.13 17.26 -16.43
C GLY A 119 5.03 16.22 -16.17
N GLY A 120 5.26 15.31 -15.23
CA GLY A 120 4.25 14.36 -14.73
C GLY A 120 4.15 13.06 -15.53
N TYR A 121 3.57 12.06 -14.88
CA TYR A 121 3.40 10.70 -15.40
C TYR A 121 1.94 10.23 -15.36
N THR A 122 1.25 10.48 -14.25
CA THR A 122 -0.08 9.90 -14.01
C THR A 122 -1.12 10.32 -15.04
N SER A 123 -1.09 11.57 -15.52
CA SER A 123 -1.99 12.06 -16.58
C SER A 123 -1.88 11.26 -17.89
N THR A 124 -0.73 10.66 -18.17
CA THR A 124 -0.47 9.91 -19.41
C THR A 124 -0.99 8.48 -19.39
N ILE A 125 -1.33 7.96 -18.20
CA ILE A 125 -1.74 6.56 -18.01
C ILE A 125 -3.19 6.41 -17.53
N ARG A 126 -3.87 7.50 -17.18
CA ARG A 126 -5.23 7.43 -16.62
C ARG A 126 -6.24 6.90 -17.64
N PRO A 127 -7.10 5.95 -17.24
CA PRO A 127 -8.26 5.57 -18.04
C PRO A 127 -9.20 6.77 -18.21
N PRO A 128 -9.91 6.87 -19.36
CA PRO A 128 -10.82 7.97 -19.60
C PRO A 128 -12.05 7.90 -18.68
N ALA A 129 -12.63 9.06 -18.37
CA ALA A 129 -13.71 9.19 -17.37
C ALA A 129 -14.98 8.37 -17.69
N ASN A 130 -15.24 8.07 -18.97
CA ASN A 130 -16.36 7.21 -19.36
C ASN A 130 -16.14 5.73 -18.98
N ILE A 131 -14.89 5.29 -18.78
CA ILE A 131 -14.54 3.96 -18.30
C ILE A 131 -14.65 3.94 -16.77
N THR A 132 -13.92 4.82 -16.09
CA THR A 132 -13.93 4.88 -14.63
C THR A 132 -15.30 5.22 -14.06
N GLY A 133 -16.12 6.02 -14.75
CA GLY A 133 -17.49 6.32 -14.35
C GLY A 133 -18.40 5.09 -14.34
N LYS A 134 -18.26 4.19 -15.32
CA LYS A 134 -19.00 2.91 -15.35
C LYS A 134 -18.54 1.99 -14.23
N GLU A 135 -17.23 1.84 -14.09
CA GLU A 135 -16.65 0.99 -13.05
C GLU A 135 -17.00 1.48 -11.64
N LYS A 136 -16.94 2.80 -11.39
CA LYS A 136 -17.37 3.42 -10.13
C LYS A 136 -18.81 3.08 -9.77
N ALA A 137 -19.73 3.15 -10.74
CA ALA A 137 -21.13 2.85 -10.52
C ALA A 137 -21.37 1.37 -10.18
N GLU A 138 -20.63 0.44 -10.80
CA GLU A 138 -20.71 -0.98 -10.47
C GLU A 138 -20.02 -1.30 -9.14
N ASN A 139 -18.86 -0.70 -8.87
CA ASN A 139 -18.12 -0.89 -7.62
C ASN A 139 -18.90 -0.36 -6.40
N ALA A 140 -19.66 0.72 -6.57
CA ALA A 140 -20.58 1.21 -5.55
C ALA A 140 -21.60 0.14 -5.14
N LYS A 141 -22.08 -0.70 -6.08
CA LYS A 141 -22.95 -1.84 -5.76
C LYS A 141 -22.17 -2.93 -5.00
N SER A 142 -20.92 -3.18 -5.37
CA SER A 142 -20.04 -4.15 -4.68
C SER A 142 -19.91 -3.85 -3.19
N TYR A 143 -19.74 -2.58 -2.84
CA TYR A 143 -19.61 -2.09 -1.46
C TYR A 143 -20.95 -1.72 -0.79
N GLY A 144 -22.07 -1.78 -1.51
CA GLY A 144 -23.36 -1.29 -1.01
C GLY A 144 -23.36 0.20 -0.67
N TYR A 145 -22.56 1.01 -1.37
CA TYR A 145 -22.46 2.45 -1.14
C TYR A 145 -23.77 3.16 -1.53
N THR A 146 -24.38 3.86 -0.57
CA THR A 146 -25.66 4.58 -0.76
C THR A 146 -25.53 6.10 -0.62
N GLY A 147 -24.31 6.62 -0.43
CA GLY A 147 -24.07 8.06 -0.34
C GLY A 147 -24.16 8.76 -1.70
N PRO A 148 -24.07 10.10 -1.74
CA PRO A 148 -23.99 10.83 -3.01
C PRO A 148 -22.75 10.38 -3.81
N MET A 149 -22.95 10.01 -5.08
CA MET A 149 -21.85 9.55 -5.96
C MET A 149 -20.81 10.64 -6.23
N GLY A 150 -21.17 11.92 -6.06
CA GLY A 150 -20.24 13.04 -6.18
C GLY A 150 -19.35 13.24 -4.96
N ASP A 151 -19.68 12.65 -3.81
CA ASP A 151 -18.91 12.77 -2.57
C ASP A 151 -17.88 11.65 -2.38
N ALA A 152 -18.10 10.50 -3.02
CA ALA A 152 -17.13 9.42 -3.05
C ALA A 152 -16.20 9.54 -4.25
N GLU A 153 -15.02 8.97 -4.17
CA GLU A 153 -14.08 8.86 -5.28
C GLU A 153 -13.99 7.41 -5.77
N TYR A 154 -13.65 7.21 -7.05
CA TYR A 154 -13.21 5.88 -7.50
C TYR A 154 -11.69 5.92 -7.45
N ASP A 155 -11.16 5.52 -6.31
CA ASP A 155 -9.80 5.82 -5.92
C ASP A 155 -8.92 4.58 -5.99
N HIS A 156 -7.64 4.81 -6.24
CA HIS A 156 -6.62 3.78 -6.25
C HIS A 156 -6.19 3.48 -4.81
N LEU A 157 -6.14 2.21 -4.39
CA LEU A 157 -5.53 1.86 -3.09
C LEU A 157 -4.04 2.23 -3.07
N ILE A 158 -3.32 1.86 -4.12
CA ILE A 158 -1.96 2.34 -4.40
C ILE A 158 -2.08 3.39 -5.50
N SER A 159 -1.85 4.65 -5.16
CA SER A 159 -1.89 5.78 -6.10
C SER A 159 -1.06 5.52 -7.36
N LEU A 160 -1.49 6.12 -8.47
CA LEU A 160 -0.67 6.19 -9.68
C LEU A 160 0.66 6.93 -9.44
N GLN A 161 0.70 7.86 -8.49
CA GLN A 161 1.94 8.53 -8.07
C GLN A 161 2.92 7.58 -7.39
N LEU A 162 2.42 6.45 -6.89
CA LEU A 162 3.18 5.44 -6.15
C LEU A 162 3.34 4.14 -6.97
N GLY A 163 3.15 4.22 -8.29
CA GLY A 163 3.30 3.09 -9.20
C GLY A 163 2.15 2.08 -9.16
N GLY A 164 0.97 2.47 -8.69
CA GLY A 164 -0.24 1.66 -8.78
C GLY A 164 -0.66 1.36 -10.22
N ASP A 165 -1.39 0.27 -10.41
CA ASP A 165 -2.00 -0.06 -11.70
C ASP A 165 -3.14 0.92 -12.02
N PRO A 166 -3.23 1.45 -13.26
CA PRO A 166 -4.25 2.43 -13.63
C PRO A 166 -5.68 1.92 -13.67
N ASN A 167 -5.91 0.64 -13.99
CA ASN A 167 -7.27 0.13 -14.23
C ASN A 167 -7.54 -1.30 -13.72
N ASP A 168 -6.64 -1.88 -12.92
CA ASP A 168 -6.91 -3.16 -12.27
C ASP A 168 -7.94 -3.00 -11.15
N PRO A 169 -9.08 -3.72 -11.16
CA PRO A 169 -10.11 -3.60 -10.13
C PRO A 169 -9.60 -3.99 -8.74
N ARG A 170 -8.51 -4.76 -8.65
CA ARG A 170 -7.87 -5.09 -7.37
C ARG A 170 -7.13 -3.91 -6.74
N ASN A 171 -6.93 -2.82 -7.48
CA ASN A 171 -6.35 -1.57 -6.99
C ASN A 171 -7.38 -0.43 -6.90
N LEU A 172 -8.65 -0.66 -7.23
CA LEU A 172 -9.66 0.39 -7.33
C LEU A 172 -10.85 0.10 -6.42
N TRP A 173 -11.38 1.15 -5.80
CA TRP A 173 -12.53 1.04 -4.93
C TRP A 173 -13.29 2.37 -4.85
N ILE A 174 -14.59 2.28 -4.55
CA ILE A 174 -15.42 3.44 -4.23
C ILE A 174 -15.08 3.93 -2.83
N GLN A 175 -14.18 4.89 -2.74
CA GLN A 175 -13.75 5.49 -1.48
C GLN A 175 -14.80 6.50 -0.98
N PRO A 176 -15.43 6.27 0.19
CA PRO A 176 -16.32 7.23 0.81
C PRO A 176 -15.55 8.48 1.26
N PRO A 177 -16.24 9.62 1.43
CA PRO A 177 -15.61 10.80 2.00
C PRO A 177 -15.19 10.56 3.46
N SER A 178 -14.14 11.27 3.89
CA SER A 178 -13.59 11.15 5.24
C SER A 178 -14.47 11.82 6.30
N PRO A 179 -14.28 11.50 7.60
CA PRO A 179 -15.02 12.10 8.71
C PRO A 179 -15.06 13.63 8.66
N GLY A 180 -16.20 14.20 9.09
CA GLY A 180 -16.44 15.64 9.04
C GLY A 180 -16.94 16.16 7.68
N HIS A 181 -17.15 15.27 6.71
CA HIS A 181 -17.72 15.61 5.41
C HIS A 181 -19.17 16.13 5.49
N VAL A 182 -19.52 17.06 4.60
CA VAL A 182 -20.88 17.59 4.44
C VAL A 182 -21.48 17.02 3.15
N PRO A 183 -22.59 16.25 3.23
CA PRO A 183 -23.19 15.63 2.04
C PRO A 183 -23.47 16.61 0.89
N GLY A 184 -23.11 16.22 -0.33
CA GLY A 184 -23.27 16.99 -1.55
C GLY A 184 -22.23 18.08 -1.77
N LYS A 185 -21.13 18.11 -1.00
CA LYS A 185 -20.05 19.09 -1.14
C LYS A 185 -18.83 18.57 -1.92
N GLY A 186 -18.93 17.39 -2.53
CA GLY A 186 -17.82 16.78 -3.26
C GLY A 186 -16.91 15.98 -2.33
N PRO A 187 -15.83 15.38 -2.84
CA PRO A 187 -14.98 14.52 -2.03
C PRO A 187 -14.20 15.30 -0.96
N ASN A 188 -14.01 14.64 0.19
CA ASN A 188 -13.08 15.04 1.24
C ASN A 188 -12.12 13.87 1.49
N ASN A 189 -10.95 13.91 0.86
CA ASN A 189 -10.00 12.80 0.87
C ASN A 189 -8.59 13.27 1.29
N PRO A 190 -8.24 13.23 2.60
CA PRO A 190 -6.92 13.59 3.08
C PRO A 190 -5.82 12.61 2.65
N LYS A 191 -6.17 11.44 2.10
CA LYS A 191 -5.23 10.47 1.52
C LYS A 191 -4.39 11.09 0.41
N ASP A 192 -4.94 12.03 -0.37
CA ASP A 192 -4.20 12.72 -1.45
C ASP A 192 -2.93 13.41 -0.95
N SER A 193 -2.99 14.01 0.25
CA SER A 193 -1.82 14.65 0.86
C SER A 193 -0.78 13.61 1.27
N VAL A 194 -1.22 12.47 1.80
CA VAL A 194 -0.34 11.36 2.17
C VAL A 194 0.37 10.82 0.92
N GLU A 195 -0.39 10.55 -0.15
CA GLU A 195 0.18 10.08 -1.41
C GLU A 195 1.23 11.03 -1.98
N THR A 196 0.99 12.34 -1.89
CA THR A 196 1.91 13.38 -2.35
C THR A 196 3.20 13.41 -1.52
N HIS A 197 3.12 13.26 -0.20
CA HIS A 197 4.31 13.20 0.65
C HIS A 197 5.10 11.91 0.43
N LEU A 198 4.42 10.77 0.30
CA LEU A 198 5.04 9.48 -0.01
C LEU A 198 5.75 9.52 -1.38
N HIS A 199 5.11 10.10 -2.39
CA HIS A 199 5.69 10.32 -3.71
C HIS A 199 6.96 11.19 -3.62
N THR A 200 6.88 12.31 -2.89
CA THR A 200 8.02 13.20 -2.67
C THR A 200 9.18 12.46 -2.00
N ALA A 201 8.90 11.62 -1.01
CA ALA A 201 9.91 10.85 -0.31
C ALA A 201 10.59 9.81 -1.23
N ILE A 202 9.83 9.16 -2.13
CA ILE A 202 10.40 8.28 -3.16
C ILE A 202 11.34 9.07 -4.08
N CYS A 203 10.87 10.21 -4.60
CA CYS A 203 11.65 11.00 -5.57
C CYS A 203 12.88 11.67 -4.96
N LYS A 204 12.92 11.85 -3.64
CA LYS A 204 14.11 12.27 -2.90
C LYS A 204 15.03 11.11 -2.49
N GLY A 205 14.68 9.86 -2.81
CA GLY A 205 15.43 8.67 -2.41
C GLY A 205 15.39 8.38 -0.91
N GLN A 206 14.46 8.98 -0.17
CA GLN A 206 14.34 8.82 1.29
C GLN A 206 13.72 7.46 1.67
N VAL A 207 12.88 6.91 0.79
CA VAL A 207 12.19 5.62 0.97
C VAL A 207 12.14 4.88 -0.36
N THR A 208 12.08 3.55 -0.30
CA THR A 208 11.93 2.73 -1.51
C THR A 208 10.47 2.71 -1.98
N LEU A 209 10.28 2.58 -3.29
CA LEU A 209 8.96 2.42 -3.92
C LEU A 209 8.17 1.28 -3.28
N THR A 210 8.81 0.12 -3.09
CA THR A 210 8.15 -1.05 -2.50
C THR A 210 7.73 -0.82 -1.05
N ALA A 211 8.56 -0.17 -0.22
CA ALA A 211 8.18 0.12 1.17
C ALA A 211 6.94 1.02 1.22
N VAL A 212 6.88 2.03 0.34
CA VAL A 212 5.71 2.91 0.21
C VAL A 212 4.47 2.15 -0.24
N GLN A 213 4.56 1.34 -1.29
CA GLN A 213 3.45 0.54 -1.80
C GLN A 213 2.88 -0.39 -0.71
N GLN A 214 3.74 -1.04 0.07
CA GLN A 214 3.32 -1.91 1.17
C GLN A 214 2.65 -1.12 2.30
N ALA A 215 3.21 0.04 2.67
CA ALA A 215 2.67 0.86 3.75
C ALA A 215 1.27 1.39 3.40
N ILE A 216 1.11 2.00 2.22
CA ILE A 216 -0.17 2.61 1.82
C ILE A 216 -1.27 1.56 1.56
N ALA A 217 -0.92 0.41 0.99
CA ALA A 217 -1.89 -0.67 0.76
C ALA A 217 -2.38 -1.32 2.05
N THR A 218 -1.59 -1.25 3.13
CA THR A 218 -2.00 -1.77 4.45
C THR A 218 -2.95 -0.81 5.14
N ASP A 219 -2.53 0.45 5.28
CA ASP A 219 -3.27 1.51 5.95
C ASP A 219 -2.65 2.85 5.58
N TRP A 220 -3.34 3.60 4.74
CA TRP A 220 -2.86 4.90 4.28
C TRP A 220 -2.74 5.92 5.42
N THR A 221 -3.52 5.79 6.50
CA THR A 221 -3.52 6.75 7.61
C THR A 221 -2.25 6.70 8.45
N THR A 222 -1.58 5.55 8.46
CA THR A 222 -0.36 5.30 9.24
C THR A 222 0.90 5.18 8.37
N ALA A 223 0.77 5.26 7.04
CA ALA A 223 1.86 5.03 6.10
C ALA A 223 3.07 5.95 6.30
N GLU A 224 2.84 7.27 6.49
CA GLU A 224 3.92 8.23 6.73
C GLU A 224 4.67 7.92 8.03
N VAL A 225 3.93 7.67 9.11
CA VAL A 225 4.50 7.34 10.43
C VAL A 225 5.31 6.06 10.37
N LYS A 226 4.78 5.01 9.73
CA LYS A 226 5.45 3.72 9.56
C LYS A 226 6.77 3.84 8.80
N LEU A 227 6.87 4.80 7.89
CA LEU A 227 8.05 5.04 7.06
C LEU A 227 8.98 6.13 7.63
N GLY A 228 8.64 6.73 8.77
CA GLY A 228 9.42 7.82 9.37
C GLY A 228 9.42 9.10 8.53
N ILE A 229 8.37 9.33 7.73
CA ILE A 229 8.23 10.53 6.90
C ILE A 229 7.55 11.61 7.73
N SER A 230 8.34 12.56 8.23
CA SER A 230 7.82 13.75 8.89
C SER A 230 7.25 14.72 7.86
N LYS A 231 6.09 15.34 8.16
CA LYS A 231 5.61 16.53 7.42
C LYS A 231 6.67 17.63 7.49
N GLY A 232 7.49 17.75 6.44
CA GLY A 232 8.49 18.82 6.30
C GLY A 232 9.96 18.44 6.31
N ALA A 233 10.37 17.18 6.16
CA ALA A 233 11.79 16.85 6.04
C ALA A 233 12.38 17.29 4.68
N THR A 234 12.85 18.54 4.61
CA THR A 234 13.91 18.94 3.68
C THR A 234 15.14 18.11 4.01
N ALA A 235 15.60 17.31 3.04
CA ALA A 235 16.85 16.57 3.17
C ALA A 235 17.98 17.56 3.49
N ALA A 236 18.71 17.32 4.57
CA ALA A 236 19.98 18.01 4.80
C ALA A 236 20.93 17.61 3.66
N PRO A 237 21.65 18.56 3.05
CA PRO A 237 22.65 18.23 2.04
C PRO A 237 23.73 17.35 2.69
N THR A 238 23.98 16.19 2.08
CA THR A 238 25.20 15.43 2.34
C THR A 238 26.37 16.35 2.00
N ALA A 239 27.16 16.72 3.01
CA ALA A 239 28.42 17.38 2.80
C ALA A 239 29.31 16.44 1.99
N GLU A 240 29.46 16.73 0.69
CA GLU A 240 30.64 16.31 -0.04
C GLU A 240 31.82 17.06 0.57
N ALA A 241 32.79 16.30 1.08
CA ALA A 241 34.04 16.85 1.54
C ALA A 241 34.80 17.34 0.30
N ASP A 242 34.83 18.65 0.11
CA ASP A 242 35.87 19.33 -0.67
C ASP A 242 37.22 18.96 -0.05
N ALA A 243 38.04 18.24 -0.81
CA ALA A 243 39.45 18.04 -0.52
C ALA A 243 40.26 18.53 -1.71
N ASP A 244 40.41 19.85 -1.80
CA ASP A 244 41.49 20.52 -2.52
C ASP A 244 42.48 21.09 -1.48
N GLY A 245 43.76 20.77 -1.62
CA GLY A 245 44.85 21.50 -0.97
C GLY A 245 46.05 20.65 -0.53
N ASP A 246 46.96 20.35 -1.47
CA ASP A 246 48.35 20.86 -1.50
C ASP A 246 49.10 20.36 -2.75
#